data_AF-A0A934CP40-F1
#
_entry.id   AF-A0A934CP40-F1
#
_cell.length_a   1.000
_cell.length_b   1.000
_cell.length_c   1.000
_cell.angle_alpha   90.00
_cell.angle_beta   90.00
_cell.angle_gamma   90.00
#
_symmetry.space_group_name_H-M   'P 1'
#
loop_
_entity.id
_entity.type
_entity.pdbx_description
1 polymer ?
#
loop_
_entity_poly.entity_id
_entity_poly.type
_entity_poly.pdbx_seq_one_letter_code
_entity_poly.pdbx_strand_id
1 'polypeptide(L)'
;MKKISLFLFLFAVLFVFSSKSNAQSYFTYDGTSFSVLLTCNTNNTQVIKVEFSYNNQWLPFDIIDYTNLEDVDGGGFAYTVKDGAGKKFIVDYYRTQDYIKVSNLETGEEWTLYRRAG
;
A
#
# COMPACT_ATOMS: atom_id res chain seq x y z
N MET A 1 -28.21 12.62 -51.75
CA MET A 1 -26.94 12.41 -51.03
C MET A 1 -27.14 12.72 -49.55
N LYS A 2 -27.25 11.72 -48.67
CA LYS A 2 -27.30 11.87 -47.21
C LYS A 2 -26.59 10.67 -46.56
N LYS A 3 -25.25 10.64 -46.62
CA LYS A 3 -24.40 9.61 -45.99
C LYS A 3 -23.42 10.20 -44.97
N ILE A 4 -23.68 11.43 -44.48
CA ILE A 4 -22.78 12.14 -43.55
C ILE A 4 -23.19 11.93 -42.08
N SER A 5 -24.39 11.40 -41.82
CA SER A 5 -24.94 11.38 -40.46
C SER A 5 -24.46 10.23 -39.56
N LEU A 6 -23.90 9.15 -40.12
CA LEU A 6 -23.51 7.97 -39.33
C LEU A 6 -22.10 8.10 -38.73
N PHE A 7 -21.21 8.87 -39.37
CA PHE A 7 -19.82 9.06 -38.93
C PHE A 7 -19.71 9.95 -37.69
N LEU A 8 -20.63 10.90 -37.50
CA LEU A 8 -20.68 11.78 -36.33
C LEU A 8 -21.13 11.04 -35.05
N PHE A 9 -21.94 9.98 -35.18
CA PHE A 9 -22.38 9.20 -34.02
C PHE A 9 -21.25 8.32 -33.46
N LEU A 10 -20.36 7.82 -34.33
CA LEU A 10 -19.24 6.95 -33.92
C LEU A 10 -18.16 7.72 -33.13
N PHE A 11 -17.95 9.01 -33.42
CA PHE A 11 -16.99 9.85 -32.71
C PHE A 11 -17.44 10.23 -31.29
N ALA A 12 -18.76 10.29 -31.04
CA ALA A 12 -19.31 10.62 -29.73
C ALA A 12 -19.15 9.49 -28.70
N VAL A 13 -19.08 8.23 -29.15
CA VAL A 13 -18.97 7.05 -28.25
C VAL A 13 -17.53 6.86 -27.73
N LEU A 14 -16.52 7.39 -28.42
CA LEU A 14 -15.12 7.28 -28.01
C LEU A 14 -14.73 8.22 -26.85
N PHE A 15 -15.57 9.20 -26.51
CA PHE A 15 -15.27 10.16 -25.44
C PHE A 15 -15.73 9.72 -24.03
N VAL A 16 -16.49 8.63 -23.90
CA VAL A 16 -17.10 8.22 -22.62
C VAL A 16 -16.19 7.34 -21.74
N PHE A 17 -14.99 6.98 -22.22
CA PHE A 17 -14.05 6.14 -21.47
C PHE A 17 -12.89 6.88 -20.80
N SER A 18 -12.99 8.20 -20.62
CA SER A 18 -12.08 8.94 -19.72
C SER A 18 -12.46 8.71 -18.24
N SER A 19 -12.64 7.45 -17.86
CA SER A 19 -12.70 7.06 -16.46
C SER A 19 -11.34 7.36 -15.86
N LYS A 20 -11.23 8.45 -15.11
CA LYS A 20 -10.07 8.72 -14.26
C LYS A 20 -9.93 7.52 -13.32
N SER A 21 -9.01 6.60 -13.62
CA SER A 21 -8.65 5.58 -12.65
C SER A 21 -8.02 6.32 -11.48
N ASN A 22 -8.70 6.33 -10.34
CA ASN A 22 -8.09 6.74 -9.09
C ASN A 22 -7.10 5.62 -8.74
N ALA A 23 -5.86 5.74 -9.22
CA ALA A 23 -4.82 4.78 -8.94
C ALA A 23 -4.64 4.70 -7.41
N GLN A 24 -4.93 3.55 -6.82
CA GLN A 24 -4.46 3.25 -5.47
C GLN A 24 -2.94 3.22 -5.53
N SER A 25 -2.28 3.84 -4.55
CA SER A 25 -0.82 3.82 -4.49
C SER A 25 -0.38 2.64 -3.65
N TYR A 26 0.60 1.91 -4.17
CA TYR A 26 1.20 0.77 -3.53
C TYR A 26 2.67 1.04 -3.28
N PHE A 27 3.14 0.68 -2.09
CA PHE A 27 4.49 0.97 -1.61
C PHE A 27 5.09 -0.36 -1.14
N THR A 28 6.09 -0.88 -1.87
CA THR A 28 6.78 -2.14 -1.52
C THR A 28 8.08 -1.84 -0.79
N TYR A 29 8.29 -2.51 0.34
CA TYR A 29 9.49 -2.44 1.16
C TYR A 29 10.15 -3.82 1.20
N ASP A 30 11.45 -3.88 0.92
CA ASP A 30 12.21 -5.12 0.83
C ASP A 30 13.14 -5.27 2.03
N GLY A 31 13.07 -6.44 2.67
CA GLY A 31 14.03 -6.90 3.66
C GLY A 31 14.85 -8.08 3.14
N THR A 32 15.68 -8.63 4.01
CA THR A 32 16.52 -9.80 3.69
C THR A 32 15.73 -11.10 3.63
N SER A 33 14.66 -11.24 4.41
CA SER A 33 13.88 -12.49 4.53
C SER A 33 12.49 -12.43 3.92
N PHE A 34 11.89 -11.24 3.86
CA PHE A 34 10.57 -11.01 3.31
C PHE A 34 10.45 -9.55 2.86
N SER A 35 9.36 -9.24 2.18
CA SER A 35 8.96 -7.91 1.72
C SER A 35 7.59 -7.58 2.30
N VAL A 36 7.28 -6.30 2.41
CA VAL A 36 5.96 -5.80 2.81
C VAL A 36 5.40 -4.92 1.71
N LEU A 37 4.13 -5.13 1.37
CA LEU A 37 3.36 -4.29 0.48
C LEU A 37 2.33 -3.50 1.28
N LEU A 38 2.44 -2.17 1.22
CA LEU A 38 1.46 -1.25 1.80
C LEU A 38 0.60 -0.71 0.68
N THR A 39 -0.72 -0.91 0.78
CA THR A 39 -1.70 -0.24 -0.10
C THR A 39 -2.27 0.94 0.63
N CYS A 40 -2.19 2.13 0.03
CA CYS A 40 -2.78 3.33 0.60
C CYS A 40 -4.15 3.63 -0.02
N ASN A 41 -4.95 4.41 0.71
CA ASN A 41 -6.14 5.04 0.15
C ASN A 41 -5.78 5.95 -1.03
N THR A 42 -6.79 6.42 -1.78
CA THR A 42 -6.60 7.25 -2.98
C THR A 42 -5.81 8.54 -2.72
N ASN A 43 -5.85 9.08 -1.50
CA ASN A 43 -5.18 10.32 -1.14
C ASN A 43 -3.77 10.10 -0.57
N ASN A 44 -3.31 8.84 -0.49
CA ASN A 44 -2.04 8.46 0.12
C ASN A 44 -1.86 8.92 1.57
N THR A 45 -2.96 9.09 2.30
CA THR A 45 -2.94 9.57 3.69
C THR A 45 -3.05 8.44 4.71
N GLN A 46 -3.47 7.25 4.29
CA GLN A 46 -3.68 6.11 5.17
C GLN A 46 -3.38 4.80 4.46
N VAL A 47 -2.72 3.87 5.15
CA VAL A 47 -2.57 2.48 4.70
C VAL A 47 -3.86 1.73 5.01
N ILE A 48 -4.45 1.13 3.98
CA ILE A 48 -5.72 0.39 4.06
C ILE A 48 -5.55 -1.13 3.91
N LYS A 49 -4.37 -1.58 3.49
CA LYS A 49 -4.03 -3.00 3.37
C LYS A 49 -2.53 -3.20 3.57
N VAL A 50 -2.18 -4.24 4.32
CA VAL A 50 -0.80 -4.67 4.55
C VAL A 50 -0.66 -6.13 4.13
N GLU A 51 0.36 -6.44 3.35
CA GLU A 51 0.65 -7.81 2.90
C GLU A 51 2.14 -8.12 3.08
N PHE A 52 2.45 -9.32 3.56
CA PHE A 52 3.83 -9.79 3.70
C PHE A 52 4.11 -10.85 2.64
N SER A 53 5.33 -10.85 2.09
CA SER A 53 5.73 -11.87 1.14
C SER A 53 6.13 -13.17 1.87
N TYR A 54 5.61 -14.29 1.39
CA TYR A 54 5.95 -15.62 1.88
C TYR A 54 5.74 -16.64 0.75
N ASN A 55 6.71 -17.53 0.52
CA ASN A 55 6.64 -18.58 -0.52
C ASN A 55 6.13 -18.09 -1.89
N ASN A 56 6.68 -16.97 -2.39
CA ASN A 56 6.30 -16.32 -3.66
C ASN A 56 4.83 -15.85 -3.72
N GLN A 57 4.20 -15.61 -2.58
CA GLN A 57 2.84 -15.10 -2.47
C GLN A 57 2.80 -13.88 -1.55
N TRP A 58 1.79 -13.03 -1.75
CA TRP A 58 1.46 -11.94 -0.83
C TRP A 58 0.35 -12.41 0.10
N LEU A 59 0.64 -12.46 1.40
CA LEU A 59 -0.31 -12.87 2.42
C LEU A 59 -0.88 -11.62 3.10
N PRO A 60 -2.20 -11.46 3.18
CA PRO A 60 -2.82 -10.31 3.82
C PRO A 60 -2.73 -10.38 5.34
N PHE A 61 -2.52 -9.22 5.95
CA PHE A 61 -2.54 -9.03 7.40
C PHE A 61 -3.62 -8.02 7.74
N ASP A 62 -4.39 -8.31 8.78
CA ASP A 62 -5.46 -7.43 9.27
C ASP A 62 -4.85 -6.28 10.05
N ILE A 63 -5.15 -5.04 9.67
CA ILE A 63 -4.81 -3.86 10.48
C ILE A 63 -5.79 -3.82 11.67
N ILE A 64 -5.26 -3.88 12.88
CA ILE A 64 -6.04 -3.90 14.12
C ILE A 64 -5.84 -2.65 14.99
N ASP A 65 -4.78 -1.88 14.73
CA ASP A 65 -4.54 -0.61 15.42
C ASP A 65 -3.70 0.34 14.56
N TYR A 66 -3.80 1.63 14.85
CA TYR A 66 -3.09 2.71 14.18
C TYR A 66 -2.63 3.77 15.18
N THR A 67 -1.34 4.10 15.09
CA THR A 67 -0.73 5.18 15.85
C THR A 67 -0.18 6.23 14.88
N ASN A 68 -0.66 7.45 15.02
CA ASN A 68 -0.10 8.60 14.33
C ASN A 68 1.22 9.01 15.01
N LEU A 69 2.32 9.04 14.26
CA LEU A 69 3.66 9.40 14.72
C LEU A 69 4.19 10.64 13.97
N GLU A 70 3.30 11.50 13.46
CA GLU A 70 3.69 12.72 12.75
C GLU A 70 4.36 13.75 13.67
N ASP A 71 4.04 13.74 14.97
CA ASP A 71 4.53 14.71 15.95
C ASP A 71 5.90 14.34 16.56
N VAL A 72 6.44 13.15 16.26
CA VAL A 72 7.76 12.72 16.74
C VAL A 72 8.86 13.02 15.73
N ASP A 73 10.07 13.26 16.24
CA ASP A 73 11.23 13.59 15.43
C ASP A 73 11.56 12.44 14.45
N GLY A 74 11.35 12.67 13.15
CA GLY A 74 11.41 11.66 12.10
C GLY A 74 10.12 11.51 11.27
N GLY A 75 8.96 11.80 11.90
CA GLY A 75 7.63 11.74 11.31
C GLY A 75 7.23 10.33 10.82
N GLY A 76 5.97 9.96 10.95
CA GLY A 76 5.56 8.62 10.53
C GLY A 76 4.17 8.17 10.94
N PHE A 77 3.97 6.87 10.78
CA PHE A 77 2.81 6.16 11.28
C PHE A 77 3.20 4.73 11.61
N ALA A 78 2.58 4.19 12.66
CA ALA A 78 2.72 2.78 13.01
C ALA A 78 1.36 2.08 12.92
N TYR A 79 1.35 0.90 12.32
CA TYR A 79 0.18 0.03 12.29
C TYR A 79 0.47 -1.24 13.07
N THR A 80 -0.45 -1.64 13.95
CA THR A 80 -0.44 -3.01 14.47
C THR A 80 -1.24 -3.87 13.52
N VAL A 81 -0.60 -4.92 13.00
CA VAL A 81 -1.21 -5.86 12.06
C VAL A 81 -1.22 -7.27 12.65
N LYS A 82 -2.13 -8.11 12.17
CA LYS A 82 -2.33 -9.48 12.65
C LYS A 82 -2.39 -10.46 11.49
N ASP A 83 -1.68 -11.58 11.61
CA ASP A 83 -1.74 -12.66 10.62
C ASP A 83 -3.00 -13.53 10.79
N GLY A 84 -3.21 -14.48 9.87
CA GLY A 84 -4.32 -15.43 9.94
C GLY A 84 -4.27 -16.41 11.12
N ALA A 85 -3.12 -16.52 11.81
CA ALA A 85 -2.95 -17.33 13.01
C ALA A 85 -3.13 -16.52 14.31
N GLY A 86 -3.29 -15.20 14.22
CA GLY A 86 -3.48 -14.30 15.35
C GLY A 86 -2.20 -13.62 15.85
N LYS A 87 -1.04 -13.89 15.24
CA LYS A 87 0.23 -13.26 15.63
C LYS A 87 0.27 -11.81 15.23
N LYS A 88 0.82 -10.97 16.11
CA LYS A 88 0.82 -9.52 15.93
C LYS A 88 2.19 -8.97 15.58
N PHE A 89 2.19 -7.99 14.68
CA PHE A 89 3.37 -7.28 14.24
C PHE A 89 3.10 -5.78 14.27
N ILE A 90 4.11 -4.99 14.59
CA ILE A 90 4.10 -3.55 14.36
C ILE A 90 4.80 -3.27 13.03
N VAL A 91 4.17 -2.48 12.17
CA VAL A 91 4.76 -1.93 10.95
C VAL A 91 4.89 -0.42 11.15
N ASP A 92 6.09 0.04 11.43
CA ASP A 92 6.44 1.43 11.76
C ASP A 92 7.13 2.10 10.57
N TYR A 93 6.52 3.16 10.02
CA TYR A 93 7.02 3.87 8.84
C TYR A 93 7.74 5.16 9.21
N TYR A 94 8.98 5.26 8.74
CA TYR A 94 9.85 6.43 8.94
C TYR A 94 9.87 7.26 7.66
N ARG A 95 9.08 8.34 7.62
CA ARG A 95 8.88 9.11 6.38
C ARG A 95 10.17 9.76 5.88
N THR A 96 10.95 10.35 6.78
CA THR A 96 12.13 11.14 6.39
C THR A 96 13.19 10.30 5.68
N GLN A 97 13.33 9.03 6.07
CA GLN A 97 14.32 8.11 5.50
C GLN A 97 13.72 7.06 4.55
N ASP A 98 12.39 7.08 4.36
CA ASP A 98 11.60 6.17 3.53
C ASP A 98 11.92 4.68 3.70
N TYR A 99 11.86 4.21 4.94
CA TYR A 99 11.94 2.79 5.30
C TYR A 99 10.85 2.43 6.31
N ILE A 100 10.61 1.13 6.49
CA ILE A 100 9.78 0.61 7.58
C ILE A 100 10.59 -0.27 8.53
N LYS A 101 10.19 -0.30 9.79
CA LYS A 101 10.54 -1.37 10.74
C LYS A 101 9.34 -2.27 10.96
N VAL A 102 9.60 -3.57 10.93
CA VAL A 102 8.62 -4.58 11.30
C VAL A 102 9.10 -5.25 12.57
N SER A 103 8.28 -5.23 13.62
CA SER A 103 8.60 -5.86 14.91
C SER A 103 7.56 -6.93 15.23
N ASN A 104 8.00 -8.15 15.52
CA ASN A 104 7.14 -9.24 15.99
C ASN A 104 6.87 -9.05 17.48
N LEU A 105 5.61 -8.86 17.87
CA LEU A 105 5.25 -8.59 19.26
C LEU A 105 5.35 -9.80 20.20
N GLU A 106 5.45 -11.01 19.66
CA GLU A 106 5.60 -12.24 20.46
C GLU A 106 7.05 -12.59 20.71
N THR A 107 7.91 -12.43 19.70
CA THR A 107 9.33 -12.83 19.78
C THR A 107 10.26 -11.66 20.07
N GLY A 108 9.83 -10.42 19.84
CA GLY A 108 10.68 -9.23 19.91
C GLY A 108 11.66 -9.09 18.75
N GLU A 109 11.58 -9.96 17.73
CA GLU A 109 12.40 -9.85 16.53
C GLU A 109 12.01 -8.62 15.70
N GLU A 110 13.02 -7.99 15.09
CA GLU A 110 12.84 -6.79 14.29
C GLU A 110 13.53 -6.89 12.94
N TRP A 111 12.91 -6.31 11.92
CA TRP A 111 13.45 -6.22 10.57
C TRP A 111 13.32 -4.79 10.08
N THR A 112 14.39 -4.28 9.46
CA THR A 112 14.34 -3.01 8.71
C THR A 112 14.20 -3.33 7.24
N LEU A 113 13.18 -2.77 6.60
CA LEU A 113 12.89 -2.97 5.18
C LEU A 113 12.92 -1.62 4.47
N TYR A 114 13.62 -1.57 3.34
CA TYR A 114 13.83 -0.34 2.57
C TYR A 114 12.89 -0.28 1.40
N ARG A 115 12.50 0.94 1.00
CA ARG A 115 11.67 1.12 -0.18
C ARG A 115 12.34 0.51 -1.42
N ARG A 116 11.63 -0.41 -2.08
CA ARG A 116 11.95 -0.88 -3.42
C ARG A 116 12.00 0.30 -4.40
N ALA A 117 13.12 0.46 -5.08
CA ALA A 117 13.23 1.39 -6.21
C ALA A 117 12.25 0.96 -7.31
N GLY A 118 11.40 1.89 -7.75
CA GLY A 118 10.45 1.68 -8.85
C GLY A 118 11.08 1.85 -10.22
#